data_AF-A0A1V8U9D0-F1
#
_entry.id   AF-A0A1V8U9D0-F1
#
_cell.length_a   1.000
_cell.length_b   1.000
_cell.length_c   1.000
_cell.angle_alpha   90.00
_cell.angle_beta   90.00
_cell.angle_gamma   90.00
#
_symmetry.space_group_name_H-M   'P 1'
#
loop_
_entity.id
_entity.type
_entity.pdbx_description
1 polymer ?
#
loop_
_entity_poly.entity_id
_entity_poly.type
_entity_poly.pdbx_seq_one_letter_code
_entity_poly.pdbx_strand_id
1 'polypeptide(L)'
;MTVALPNDPRPAFKSSPASHHRNDPTTKLPEVQRAVYSRLHVRDQLRQYYLTSVAPGLDTPDPLRHFGTTIPALAQSCHALSLAVLALAAAHAEGADDVETRDFVIVGQGFQRACSWALEPHLLGEESLAPEILAAVVLLRLAIQLSGSPAVTADSLPSLQTFADAWKASPSSALHGALFLTALQSDIRLAWLHRQPVPRLDIGVCLMKYVCSHIEDPRIWHARAIMLVAQALRHCHGGPEEKTLDNWLQINVSSESWFDVLPQSFDAVAFEEGRGTKPFGKLVYQEGVHALAQIYYILARLLMINQAPRGIRKWASETSRKLAMQSQIFHKIGPGIVTYQ
;
A
#
# COMPACT_ATOMS: atom_id res chain seq x y z
N MET A 1 0.75 0.74 50.23
CA MET A 1 2.14 0.97 49.78
C MET A 1 2.11 1.14 48.27
N THR A 2 2.16 2.40 47.83
CA THR A 2 2.13 2.84 46.44
C THR A 2 3.55 2.84 45.90
N VAL A 3 3.83 2.05 44.86
CA VAL A 3 5.15 2.02 44.20
C VAL A 3 5.07 2.89 42.96
N ALA A 4 5.88 3.95 42.94
CA ALA A 4 6.01 4.91 41.85
C ALA A 4 6.85 4.32 40.70
N LEU A 5 6.40 4.55 39.46
CA LEU A 5 7.16 4.30 38.22
C LEU A 5 8.21 5.41 38.01
N PRO A 6 9.39 5.10 37.44
CA PRO A 6 10.40 6.11 37.16
C PRO A 6 10.02 6.95 35.93
N ASN A 7 10.07 8.28 36.10
CA ASN A 7 9.93 9.26 35.03
C ASN A 7 11.19 9.28 34.15
N ASP A 8 11.05 8.87 32.89
CA ASP A 8 12.07 9.16 31.86
C ASP A 8 11.94 10.61 31.38
N PRO A 9 13.02 11.42 31.41
CA PRO A 9 12.97 12.78 30.90
C PRO A 9 13.09 12.74 29.37
N ARG A 10 11.98 12.96 28.66
CA ARG A 10 12.02 13.30 27.22
C ARG A 10 12.84 14.60 27.05
N PRO A 11 13.82 14.67 26.13
CA PRO A 11 14.44 15.94 25.81
C PRO A 11 13.39 16.85 25.16
N ALA A 12 13.15 18.00 25.78
CA ALA A 12 12.33 19.04 25.21
C ALA A 12 13.02 19.57 23.93
N PHE A 13 12.51 19.18 22.77
CA PHE A 13 12.83 19.85 21.52
C PHE A 13 12.39 21.31 21.63
N LYS A 14 13.35 22.22 21.81
CA LYS A 14 13.13 23.65 21.66
C LYS A 14 12.92 23.93 20.17
N SER A 15 11.68 23.86 19.71
CA SER A 15 11.29 24.37 18.40
C SER A 15 11.34 25.91 18.45
N SER A 16 12.39 26.50 17.87
CA SER A 16 12.42 27.94 17.61
C SER A 16 11.47 28.25 16.43
N PRO A 17 10.48 29.14 16.58
CA PRO A 17 9.45 29.35 15.54
C PRO A 17 9.92 30.14 14.30
N ALA A 18 11.20 30.54 14.23
CA ALA A 18 11.65 31.56 13.29
C ALA A 18 12.37 31.05 12.02
N SER A 19 12.69 29.75 11.90
CA SER A 19 13.53 29.25 10.78
C SER A 19 12.77 28.53 9.66
N HIS A 20 11.53 28.09 9.85
CA HIS A 20 10.81 27.26 8.86
C HIS A 20 10.11 28.04 7.74
N HIS A 21 10.05 29.38 7.81
CA HIS A 21 9.29 30.19 6.85
C HIS A 21 10.05 30.68 5.61
N ARG A 22 11.36 30.47 5.51
CA ARG A 22 12.14 31.15 4.45
C ARG A 22 12.03 30.55 3.05
N ASN A 23 11.52 29.32 2.86
CA ASN A 23 11.36 28.70 1.54
C ASN A 23 10.14 27.75 1.50
N ASP A 24 8.91 28.27 1.54
CA ASP A 24 7.72 27.44 1.30
C ASP A 24 7.74 26.97 -0.18
N PRO A 25 7.86 25.65 -0.47
CA PRO A 25 7.97 25.13 -1.82
C PRO A 25 6.75 25.46 -2.69
N THR A 26 5.61 25.74 -2.07
CA THR A 26 4.37 26.08 -2.79
C THR A 26 4.41 27.48 -3.42
N THR A 27 5.34 28.34 -3.01
CA THR A 27 5.56 29.65 -3.65
C THR A 27 5.99 29.52 -5.11
N LYS A 28 6.63 28.40 -5.48
CA LYS A 28 7.07 28.10 -6.85
C LYS A 28 5.95 27.56 -7.75
N LEU A 29 4.72 27.40 -7.25
CA LEU A 29 3.59 26.89 -8.03
C LEU A 29 3.08 27.93 -9.06
N PRO A 30 2.50 27.48 -10.19
CA PRO A 30 1.74 28.33 -11.12
C PRO A 30 0.69 29.17 -10.39
N GLU A 31 0.39 30.38 -10.89
CA GLU A 31 -0.47 31.35 -10.20
C GLU A 31 -1.84 30.80 -9.82
N VAL A 32 -2.50 30.08 -10.73
CA VAL A 32 -3.81 29.46 -10.49
C VAL A 32 -3.72 28.43 -9.35
N GLN A 33 -2.70 27.57 -9.37
CA GLN A 33 -2.49 26.57 -8.32
C GLN A 33 -2.15 27.21 -6.98
N ARG A 34 -1.31 28.26 -7.00
CA ARG A 34 -0.94 29.03 -5.81
C ARG A 34 -2.15 29.73 -5.18
N ALA A 35 -3.04 30.29 -6.01
CA ALA A 35 -4.25 30.98 -5.56
C ALA A 35 -5.30 30.03 -4.96
N VAL A 36 -5.38 28.78 -5.44
CA VAL A 36 -6.25 27.75 -4.83
C VAL A 36 -5.57 27.18 -3.59
N TYR A 37 -4.26 26.94 -3.63
CA TYR A 37 -3.46 26.47 -2.48
C TYR A 37 -3.52 27.42 -1.28
N SER A 38 -3.47 28.73 -1.52
CA SER A 38 -3.51 29.73 -0.45
C SER A 38 -4.85 29.77 0.28
N ARG A 39 -5.90 29.12 -0.25
CA ARG A 39 -7.18 28.97 0.43
C ARG A 39 -7.06 27.92 1.53
N LEU A 40 -7.03 28.39 2.77
CA LEU A 40 -6.97 27.52 3.96
C LEU A 40 -8.08 26.45 3.94
N HIS A 41 -9.29 26.83 3.52
CA HIS A 41 -10.43 25.92 3.45
C HIS A 41 -10.18 24.70 2.56
N VAL A 42 -9.53 24.85 1.41
CA VAL A 42 -9.24 23.73 0.49
C VAL A 42 -8.29 22.73 1.15
N ARG A 43 -7.29 23.21 1.90
CA ARG A 43 -6.34 22.35 2.62
C ARG A 43 -7.03 21.56 3.73
N ASP A 44 -7.94 22.19 4.46
CA ASP A 44 -8.67 21.54 5.55
C ASP A 44 -9.69 20.53 5.01
N GLN A 45 -10.41 20.87 3.94
CA GLN A 45 -11.29 19.93 3.23
C GLN A 45 -10.52 18.71 2.70
N LEU A 46 -9.34 18.89 2.11
CA LEU A 46 -8.50 17.78 1.64
C LEU A 46 -8.00 16.89 2.79
N ARG A 47 -7.64 17.46 3.94
CA ARG A 47 -7.27 16.68 5.13
C ARG A 47 -8.45 15.88 5.66
N GLN A 48 -9.63 16.49 5.70
CA GLN A 48 -10.85 15.79 6.07
C GLN A 48 -11.15 14.65 5.10
N TYR A 49 -11.10 14.93 3.79
CA TYR A 49 -11.28 13.93 2.73
C TYR A 49 -10.27 12.78 2.83
N TYR A 50 -9.00 13.08 3.14
CA TYR A 50 -7.99 12.05 3.40
C TYR A 50 -8.45 11.11 4.51
N LEU A 51 -8.88 11.65 5.66
CA LEU A 51 -9.28 10.86 6.82
C LEU A 51 -10.54 10.03 6.57
N THR A 52 -11.51 10.57 5.83
CA THR A 52 -12.80 9.92 5.61
C THR A 52 -12.79 8.93 4.44
N SER A 53 -12.00 9.21 3.41
CA SER A 53 -12.13 8.52 2.11
C SER A 53 -10.86 7.79 1.68
N VAL A 54 -9.66 8.23 2.10
CA VAL A 54 -8.38 7.64 1.67
C VAL A 54 -7.80 6.71 2.73
N ALA A 55 -7.63 7.22 3.95
CA ALA A 55 -7.02 6.50 5.05
C ALA A 55 -7.69 5.15 5.37
N PRO A 56 -9.03 5.00 5.35
CA PRO A 56 -9.67 3.71 5.61
C PRO A 56 -9.24 2.60 4.63
N GLY A 57 -8.99 2.95 3.36
CA GLY A 57 -8.49 2.00 2.37
C GLY A 57 -7.06 1.55 2.65
N LEU A 58 -6.19 2.49 3.03
CA LEU A 58 -4.80 2.20 3.41
C LEU A 58 -4.70 1.45 4.75
N ASP A 59 -5.64 1.71 5.66
CA ASP A 59 -5.72 1.08 6.98
C ASP A 59 -6.35 -0.32 6.95
N THR A 60 -7.05 -0.69 5.87
CA THR A 60 -7.66 -2.03 5.76
C THR A 60 -6.64 -3.16 6.04
N PRO A 61 -5.41 -3.12 5.48
CA PRO A 61 -4.35 -4.08 5.81
C PRO A 61 -3.49 -3.71 7.04
N ASP A 62 -3.76 -2.62 7.75
CA ASP A 62 -2.95 -2.13 8.89
C ASP A 62 -3.72 -2.25 10.22
N PRO A 63 -3.28 -3.13 11.14
CA PRO A 63 -4.01 -3.40 12.39
C PRO A 63 -4.08 -2.18 13.32
N LEU A 64 -3.08 -1.32 13.28
CA LEU A 64 -3.00 -0.13 14.15
C LEU A 64 -3.52 1.12 13.46
N ARG A 65 -4.01 1.01 12.22
CA ARG A 65 -4.63 2.08 11.45
C ARG A 65 -3.75 3.34 11.41
N HIS A 66 -2.46 3.17 11.11
CA HIS A 66 -1.49 4.26 11.19
C HIS A 66 -1.80 5.37 10.19
N PHE A 67 -2.42 5.08 9.04
CA PHE A 67 -2.75 6.08 8.03
C PHE A 67 -3.89 6.99 8.49
N GLY A 68 -4.84 6.49 9.28
CA GLY A 68 -5.90 7.29 9.88
C GLY A 68 -5.53 7.96 11.21
N THR A 69 -4.45 7.54 11.87
CA THR A 69 -4.12 7.99 13.25
C THR A 69 -2.73 8.63 13.35
N THR A 70 -1.68 7.83 13.14
CA THR A 70 -0.29 8.22 13.38
C THR A 70 0.22 9.20 12.32
N ILE A 71 -0.04 8.91 11.04
CA ILE A 71 0.39 9.75 9.92
C ILE A 71 -0.20 11.17 10.00
N PRO A 72 -1.50 11.37 10.26
CA PRO A 72 -2.07 12.70 10.46
C PRO A 72 -1.42 13.48 11.62
N ALA A 73 -1.09 12.80 12.73
CA ALA A 73 -0.41 13.44 13.85
C ALA A 73 1.01 13.89 13.46
N LEU A 74 1.78 13.02 12.80
CA LEU A 74 3.12 13.33 12.30
C LEU A 74 3.11 14.45 11.25
N ALA A 75 2.06 14.52 10.42
CA ALA A 75 1.88 15.56 9.42
C ALA A 75 1.73 16.97 10.02
N GLN A 76 1.37 17.10 11.30
CA GLN A 76 1.27 18.40 11.97
C GLN A 76 2.64 19.06 12.16
N SER A 77 3.69 18.25 12.34
CA SER A 77 5.07 18.71 12.56
C SER A 77 5.98 18.51 11.35
N CYS A 78 5.61 17.67 10.37
CA CYS A 78 6.39 17.41 9.17
C CYS A 78 5.73 18.03 7.92
N HIS A 79 6.36 19.07 7.36
CA HIS A 79 5.82 19.78 6.20
C HIS A 79 5.72 18.90 4.95
N ALA A 80 6.76 18.12 4.65
CA ALA A 80 6.77 17.19 3.52
C ALA A 80 5.62 16.17 3.62
N LEU A 81 5.42 15.60 4.81
CA LEU A 81 4.32 14.67 5.05
C LEU A 81 2.95 15.34 4.93
N SER A 82 2.78 16.55 5.44
CA SER A 82 1.53 17.30 5.23
C SER A 82 1.24 17.52 3.75
N LEU A 83 2.25 17.82 2.92
CA LEU A 83 2.05 17.98 1.48
C LEU A 83 1.73 16.65 0.81
N ALA A 84 2.36 15.55 1.23
CA ALA A 84 2.09 14.20 0.70
C ALA A 84 0.65 13.75 0.99
N VAL A 85 0.14 14.02 2.19
CA VAL A 85 -1.27 13.76 2.56
C VAL A 85 -2.23 14.51 1.63
N LEU A 86 -1.98 15.80 1.39
CA LEU A 86 -2.80 16.61 0.48
C LEU A 86 -2.69 16.15 -0.98
N ALA A 87 -1.48 15.79 -1.42
CA ALA A 87 -1.23 15.27 -2.76
C ALA A 87 -1.99 13.97 -3.02
N LEU A 88 -1.96 13.03 -2.06
CA LEU A 88 -2.67 11.76 -2.20
C LEU A 88 -4.19 11.95 -2.14
N ALA A 89 -4.68 12.82 -1.25
CA ALA A 89 -6.10 13.15 -1.16
C ALA A 89 -6.63 13.72 -2.48
N ALA A 90 -5.91 14.67 -3.07
CA ALA A 90 -6.28 15.25 -4.36
C ALA A 90 -6.23 14.22 -5.50
N ALA A 91 -5.19 13.39 -5.57
CA ALA A 91 -5.06 12.33 -6.57
C ALA A 91 -6.17 11.28 -6.45
N HIS A 92 -6.56 10.92 -5.23
CA HIS A 92 -7.68 10.00 -4.99
C HIS A 92 -9.02 10.62 -5.38
N ALA A 93 -9.22 11.91 -5.11
CA ALA A 93 -10.44 12.63 -5.50
C ALA A 93 -10.61 12.76 -7.01
N GLU A 94 -9.51 12.95 -7.76
CA GLU A 94 -9.55 12.99 -9.23
C GLU A 94 -10.16 11.71 -9.83
N GLY A 95 -9.89 10.55 -9.24
CA GLY A 95 -10.46 9.28 -9.67
C GLY A 95 -11.91 9.03 -9.23
N ALA A 96 -12.44 9.82 -8.28
CA ALA A 96 -13.79 9.66 -7.74
C ALA A 96 -14.89 10.35 -8.58
N ASP A 97 -14.50 11.24 -9.51
CA ASP A 97 -15.39 11.98 -10.42
C ASP A 97 -16.54 12.73 -9.72
N ASP A 98 -16.23 13.38 -8.59
CA ASP A 98 -17.19 14.17 -7.81
C ASP A 98 -17.03 15.68 -8.08
N VAL A 99 -18.14 16.34 -8.41
CA VAL A 99 -18.22 17.78 -8.71
C VAL A 99 -17.73 18.63 -7.53
N GLU A 100 -17.95 18.19 -6.29
CA GLU A 100 -17.52 18.92 -5.09
C GLU A 100 -15.99 18.92 -4.91
N THR A 101 -15.29 18.00 -5.59
CA THR A 101 -13.83 17.81 -5.48
C THR A 101 -13.04 18.49 -6.60
N ARG A 102 -13.69 19.25 -7.48
CA ARG A 102 -13.06 19.86 -8.65
C ARG A 102 -11.86 20.77 -8.30
N ASP A 103 -11.95 21.51 -7.21
CA ASP A 103 -10.86 22.37 -6.73
C ASP A 103 -9.63 21.55 -6.30
N PHE A 104 -9.83 20.31 -5.82
CA PHE A 104 -8.73 19.42 -5.41
C PHE A 104 -7.87 19.01 -6.60
N VAL A 105 -8.49 18.69 -7.73
CA VAL A 105 -7.81 18.27 -8.96
C VAL A 105 -6.86 19.37 -9.47
N ILE A 106 -7.28 20.64 -9.37
CA ILE A 106 -6.48 21.79 -9.82
C ILE A 106 -5.14 21.86 -9.07
N VAL A 107 -5.14 21.55 -7.79
CA VAL A 107 -3.97 21.67 -6.90
C VAL A 107 -3.18 20.38 -6.72
N GLY A 108 -3.73 19.22 -7.11
CA GLY A 108 -3.13 17.90 -6.86
C GLY A 108 -1.69 17.77 -7.35
N GLN A 109 -1.42 18.11 -8.62
CA GLN A 109 -0.06 18.10 -9.17
C GLN A 109 0.87 19.12 -8.49
N GLY A 110 0.31 20.25 -8.03
CA GLY A 110 1.06 21.24 -7.27
C GLY A 110 1.55 20.70 -5.93
N PHE A 111 0.68 19.99 -5.21
CA PHE A 111 1.08 19.31 -3.96
C PHE A 111 2.14 18.24 -4.19
N GLN A 112 2.06 17.47 -5.27
CA GLN A 112 3.07 16.46 -5.61
C GLN A 112 4.45 17.09 -5.81
N ARG A 113 4.54 18.16 -6.62
CA ARG A 113 5.82 18.87 -6.85
C ARG A 113 6.34 19.52 -5.58
N ALA A 114 5.47 20.20 -4.84
CA ALA A 114 5.86 20.85 -3.59
C ALA A 114 6.37 19.82 -2.56
N CYS A 115 5.72 18.66 -2.47
CA CYS A 115 6.17 17.56 -1.63
C CYS A 115 7.53 17.03 -2.08
N SER A 116 7.76 16.85 -3.38
CA SER A 116 9.05 16.42 -3.93
C SER A 116 10.17 17.38 -3.51
N TRP A 117 9.97 18.69 -3.70
CA TRP A 117 10.95 19.70 -3.29
C TRP A 117 11.17 19.74 -1.78
N ALA A 118 10.11 19.52 -1.00
CA ALA A 118 10.21 19.44 0.46
C ALA A 118 11.01 18.21 0.91
N LEU A 119 10.94 17.10 0.16
CA LEU A 119 11.62 15.84 0.49
C LEU A 119 13.11 15.85 0.13
N GLU A 120 13.49 16.49 -0.99
CA GLU A 120 14.87 16.54 -1.49
C GLU A 120 15.97 16.70 -0.41
N PRO A 121 15.91 17.68 0.51
CA PRO A 121 16.96 17.84 1.51
C PRO A 121 17.00 16.70 2.55
N HIS A 122 15.86 16.11 2.91
CA HIS A 122 15.79 15.03 3.90
C HIS A 122 16.29 13.70 3.32
N LEU A 123 16.03 13.45 2.04
CA LEU A 123 16.47 12.23 1.35
C LEU A 123 17.99 12.12 1.21
N LEU A 124 18.70 13.25 1.26
CA LEU A 124 20.17 13.32 1.22
C LEU A 124 20.80 13.29 2.62
N GLY A 125 20.00 13.38 3.68
CA GLY A 125 20.46 13.47 5.06
C GLY A 125 20.27 12.19 5.88
N GLU A 126 20.67 12.28 7.16
CA GLU A 126 20.51 11.18 8.14
C GLU A 126 19.04 10.86 8.44
N GLU A 127 18.13 11.80 8.18
CA GLU A 127 16.68 11.66 8.38
C GLU A 127 15.98 10.87 7.25
N SER A 128 16.71 10.41 6.24
CA SER A 128 16.14 9.68 5.09
C SER A 128 15.38 8.40 5.47
N LEU A 129 15.71 7.81 6.63
CA LEU A 129 15.03 6.63 7.19
C LEU A 129 14.02 6.98 8.29
N ALA A 130 13.78 8.26 8.58
CA ALA A 130 12.79 8.68 9.57
C ALA A 130 11.37 8.30 9.10
N PRO A 131 10.49 7.84 10.00
CA PRO A 131 9.18 7.33 9.63
C PRO A 131 8.28 8.38 8.96
N GLU A 132 8.41 9.65 9.31
CA GLU A 132 7.66 10.76 8.70
C GLU A 132 8.07 10.99 7.25
N ILE A 133 9.37 10.86 6.95
CA ILE A 133 9.93 11.00 5.61
C ILE A 133 9.55 9.80 4.75
N LEU A 134 9.66 8.58 5.28
CA LEU A 134 9.22 7.36 4.61
C LEU A 134 7.70 7.37 4.34
N ALA A 135 6.90 7.86 5.29
CA ALA A 135 5.47 8.07 5.11
C ALA A 135 5.19 9.07 3.98
N ALA A 136 5.91 10.19 3.95
CA ALA A 136 5.74 11.19 2.90
C ALA A 136 6.11 10.62 1.52
N VAL A 137 7.19 9.85 1.44
CA VAL A 137 7.61 9.16 0.21
C VAL A 137 6.56 8.16 -0.25
N VAL A 138 6.04 7.27 0.62
CA VAL A 138 5.08 6.25 0.19
C VAL A 138 3.76 6.90 -0.26
N LEU A 139 3.28 7.93 0.44
CA LEU A 139 2.06 8.64 0.04
C LEU A 139 2.24 9.39 -1.28
N LEU A 140 3.41 10.01 -1.49
CA LEU A 140 3.72 10.67 -2.77
C LEU A 140 3.81 9.66 -3.92
N ARG A 141 4.43 8.49 -3.71
CA ARG A 141 4.45 7.39 -4.70
C ARG A 141 3.04 6.96 -5.09
N LEU A 142 2.15 6.79 -4.11
CA LEU A 142 0.74 6.46 -4.37
C LEU A 142 0.01 7.57 -5.12
N ALA A 143 0.27 8.84 -4.77
CA ALA A 143 -0.37 9.98 -5.44
C ALA A 143 0.01 10.05 -6.93
N ILE A 144 1.29 9.87 -7.25
CA ILE A 144 1.80 9.82 -8.63
C ILE A 144 1.15 8.68 -9.41
N GLN A 145 1.07 7.49 -8.80
CA GLN A 145 0.47 6.31 -9.43
C GLN A 145 -1.02 6.48 -9.73
N LEU A 146 -1.78 7.09 -8.81
CA LEU A 146 -3.21 7.33 -9.01
C LEU A 146 -3.47 8.40 -10.08
N SER A 147 -2.63 9.44 -10.13
CA SER A 147 -2.82 10.55 -11.08
C SER A 147 -2.33 10.23 -12.50
N GLY A 148 -1.48 9.20 -12.66
CA GLY A 148 -0.81 8.89 -13.93
C GLY A 148 0.08 10.02 -14.47
N SER A 149 0.38 11.03 -13.64
CA SER A 149 1.00 12.29 -14.08
C SER A 149 2.53 12.18 -14.09
N PRO A 150 3.20 12.68 -15.14
CA PRO A 150 4.67 12.74 -15.20
C PRO A 150 5.26 13.90 -14.37
N ALA A 151 4.44 14.64 -13.60
CA ALA A 151 4.86 15.84 -12.86
C ALA A 151 6.01 15.56 -11.87
N VAL A 152 6.10 14.34 -11.35
CA VAL A 152 7.20 13.83 -10.53
C VAL A 152 7.49 12.41 -11.01
N THR A 153 8.75 12.08 -11.32
CA THR A 153 9.11 10.72 -11.74
C THR A 153 9.23 9.83 -10.51
N ALA A 154 8.49 8.71 -10.47
CA ALA A 154 8.58 7.76 -9.37
C ALA A 154 10.02 7.24 -9.14
N ASP A 155 10.85 7.20 -10.19
CA ASP A 155 12.26 6.77 -10.14
C ASP A 155 13.16 7.69 -9.29
N SER A 156 12.74 8.93 -9.04
CA SER A 156 13.44 9.89 -8.17
C SER A 156 13.20 9.64 -6.68
N LEU A 157 12.20 8.81 -6.33
CA LEU A 157 11.82 8.56 -4.96
C LEU A 157 12.49 7.29 -4.43
N PRO A 158 12.73 7.19 -3.11
CA PRO A 158 13.32 6.01 -2.51
C PRO A 158 12.62 4.71 -2.90
N SER A 159 13.44 3.75 -3.32
CA SER A 159 13.00 2.43 -3.74
C SER A 159 12.52 1.58 -2.55
N LEU A 160 11.88 0.46 -2.85
CA LEU A 160 11.43 -0.51 -1.84
C LEU A 160 12.53 -1.00 -0.90
N GLN A 161 13.79 -1.01 -1.35
CA GLN A 161 14.95 -1.38 -0.53
C GLN A 161 15.09 -0.44 0.67
N THR A 162 14.86 0.86 0.49
CA THR A 162 14.95 1.87 1.56
C THR A 162 13.94 1.57 2.68
N PHE A 163 12.72 1.18 2.32
CA PHE A 163 11.69 0.79 3.28
C PHE A 163 12.07 -0.51 4.01
N ALA A 164 12.66 -1.47 3.30
CA ALA A 164 13.17 -2.69 3.91
C ALA A 164 14.30 -2.41 4.91
N ASP A 165 15.24 -1.54 4.55
CA ASP A 165 16.38 -1.18 5.41
C ASP A 165 15.94 -0.40 6.64
N ALA A 166 14.99 0.53 6.49
CA ALA A 166 14.40 1.23 7.63
C ALA A 166 13.69 0.26 8.60
N TRP A 167 12.95 -0.71 8.07
CA TRP A 167 12.30 -1.71 8.90
C TRP A 167 13.30 -2.64 9.58
N LYS A 168 14.40 -3.00 8.93
CA LYS A 168 15.52 -3.73 9.55
C LYS A 168 16.20 -2.96 10.67
N ALA A 169 16.34 -1.64 10.51
CA ALA A 169 16.87 -0.78 11.55
C ALA A 169 15.93 -0.69 12.76
N SER A 170 14.62 -0.86 12.54
CA SER A 170 13.58 -0.85 13.59
C SER A 170 12.62 -2.05 13.52
N PRO A 171 13.07 -3.31 13.77
CA PRO A 171 12.28 -4.51 13.47
C PRO A 171 10.97 -4.64 14.26
N SER A 172 10.89 -4.01 15.42
CA SER A 172 9.70 -4.02 16.28
C SER A 172 8.69 -2.92 15.93
N SER A 173 9.00 -2.06 14.96
CA SER A 173 8.12 -0.95 14.58
C SER A 173 7.04 -1.42 13.62
N ALA A 174 5.78 -1.40 14.08
CA ALA A 174 4.62 -1.70 13.26
C ALA A 174 4.41 -0.66 12.15
N LEU A 175 4.73 0.62 12.40
CA LEU A 175 4.65 1.69 11.39
C LEU A 175 5.59 1.41 10.20
N HIS A 176 6.85 1.04 10.47
CA HIS A 176 7.78 0.67 9.38
C HIS A 176 7.27 -0.53 8.58
N GLY A 177 6.67 -1.52 9.25
CA GLY A 177 5.99 -2.64 8.58
C GLY A 177 4.83 -2.20 7.69
N ALA A 178 3.96 -1.32 8.18
CA ALA A 178 2.82 -0.79 7.42
C ALA A 178 3.28 0.02 6.19
N LEU A 179 4.28 0.89 6.37
CA LEU A 179 4.88 1.67 5.28
C LEU A 179 5.53 0.75 4.23
N PHE A 180 6.29 -0.25 4.68
CA PHE A 180 6.91 -1.25 3.80
C PHE A 180 5.87 -2.04 3.00
N LEU A 181 4.85 -2.59 3.65
CA LEU A 181 3.81 -3.39 2.99
C LEU A 181 3.01 -2.55 2.00
N THR A 182 2.78 -1.28 2.30
CA THR A 182 2.11 -0.33 1.39
C THR A 182 2.98 -0.03 0.17
N ALA A 183 4.28 0.22 0.36
CA ALA A 183 5.23 0.41 -0.73
C ALA A 183 5.36 -0.85 -1.60
N LEU A 184 5.37 -2.05 -1.00
CA LEU A 184 5.43 -3.31 -1.72
C LEU A 184 4.16 -3.55 -2.56
N GLN A 185 2.98 -3.26 -2.02
CA GLN A 185 1.73 -3.37 -2.79
C GLN A 185 1.72 -2.42 -4.00
N SER A 186 2.21 -1.20 -3.81
CA SER A 186 2.40 -0.21 -4.87
C SER A 186 3.34 -0.74 -5.97
N ASP A 187 4.47 -1.36 -5.60
CA ASP A 187 5.40 -1.95 -6.57
C ASP A 187 4.88 -3.22 -7.23
N ILE A 188 4.08 -4.04 -6.54
CA ILE A 188 3.39 -5.18 -7.15
C ILE A 188 2.48 -4.72 -8.30
N ARG A 189 1.75 -3.60 -8.11
CA ARG A 189 0.88 -3.05 -9.16
C ARG A 189 1.69 -2.62 -10.38
N LEU A 190 2.79 -1.89 -10.16
CA LEU A 190 3.68 -1.47 -11.25
C LEU A 190 4.35 -2.67 -11.94
N ALA A 191 4.89 -3.61 -11.18
CA ALA A 191 5.53 -4.82 -11.68
C ALA A 191 4.59 -5.64 -12.56
N TRP A 192 3.32 -5.78 -12.14
CA TRP A 192 2.28 -6.41 -12.94
C TRP A 192 2.02 -5.66 -14.25
N LEU A 193 1.81 -4.33 -14.17
CA LEU A 193 1.49 -3.49 -15.33
C LEU A 193 2.63 -3.49 -16.37
N HIS A 194 3.86 -3.36 -15.90
CA HIS A 194 5.05 -3.23 -16.76
C HIS A 194 5.73 -4.56 -17.07
N ARG A 195 5.21 -5.70 -16.56
CA ARG A 195 5.79 -7.04 -16.73
C ARG A 195 7.25 -7.12 -16.25
N GLN A 196 7.51 -6.52 -15.09
CA GLN A 196 8.84 -6.45 -14.47
C GLN A 196 8.88 -7.24 -13.15
N PRO A 197 10.07 -7.69 -12.72
CA PRO A 197 10.19 -8.39 -11.44
C PRO A 197 10.09 -7.42 -10.26
N VAL A 198 9.51 -7.88 -9.16
CA VAL A 198 9.65 -7.20 -7.87
C VAL A 198 11.04 -7.52 -7.30
N PRO A 199 11.83 -6.53 -6.83
CA PRO A 199 13.17 -6.75 -6.29
C PRO A 199 13.21 -7.80 -5.18
N ARG A 200 14.34 -8.52 -5.05
CA ARG A 200 14.61 -9.44 -3.93
C ARG A 200 15.00 -8.66 -2.69
N LEU A 201 14.27 -8.92 -1.60
CA LEU A 201 14.42 -8.23 -0.33
C LEU A 201 14.62 -9.26 0.76
N ASP A 202 15.61 -9.01 1.61
CA ASP A 202 15.94 -9.86 2.74
C ASP A 202 15.20 -9.38 4.00
N ILE A 203 13.88 -9.53 4.06
CA ILE A 203 13.06 -9.02 5.18
C ILE A 203 12.57 -10.13 6.13
N GLY A 204 13.07 -11.36 5.98
CA GLY A 204 12.48 -12.56 6.60
C GLY A 204 12.31 -12.46 8.12
N VAL A 205 13.32 -11.93 8.82
CA VAL A 205 13.28 -11.76 10.28
C VAL A 205 12.25 -10.71 10.71
N CYS A 206 12.18 -9.57 10.02
CA CYS A 206 11.24 -8.49 10.34
C CYS A 206 9.80 -8.94 10.09
N LEU A 207 9.56 -9.57 8.94
CA LEU A 207 8.26 -10.15 8.61
C LEU A 207 7.85 -11.20 9.64
N MET A 208 8.76 -12.11 10.03
CA MET A 208 8.44 -13.13 11.03
C MET A 208 8.08 -12.51 12.38
N LYS A 209 8.83 -11.50 12.85
CA LYS A 209 8.49 -10.80 14.10
C LYS A 209 7.11 -10.15 14.04
N TYR A 210 6.79 -9.48 12.93
CA TYR A 210 5.49 -8.86 12.70
C TYR A 210 4.36 -9.88 12.67
N VAL A 211 4.58 -11.02 12.02
CA VAL A 211 3.63 -12.13 11.96
C VAL A 211 3.41 -12.74 13.35
N CYS A 212 4.48 -13.02 14.09
CA CYS A 212 4.37 -13.64 15.40
C CYS A 212 3.70 -12.73 16.44
N SER A 213 3.84 -11.40 16.32
CA SER A 213 3.25 -10.47 17.29
C SER A 213 1.75 -10.24 17.12
N HIS A 214 1.16 -10.61 15.97
CA HIS A 214 -0.27 -10.37 15.71
C HIS A 214 -0.98 -11.61 15.16
N ILE A 215 -0.54 -12.84 15.50
CA ILE A 215 -0.93 -14.09 14.80
C ILE A 215 -2.44 -14.30 14.62
N GLU A 216 -3.25 -13.75 15.52
CA GLU A 216 -4.73 -13.83 15.50
C GLU A 216 -5.38 -12.79 14.55
N ASP A 217 -4.63 -11.79 14.10
CA ASP A 217 -5.13 -10.73 13.24
C ASP A 217 -5.22 -11.18 11.77
N PRO A 218 -6.40 -11.08 11.12
CA PRO A 218 -6.57 -11.44 9.71
C PRO A 218 -5.64 -10.67 8.75
N ARG A 219 -5.16 -9.48 9.12
CA ARG A 219 -4.25 -8.64 8.31
C ARG A 219 -2.89 -9.29 8.07
N ILE A 220 -2.44 -10.20 8.94
CA ILE A 220 -1.23 -10.99 8.70
C ILE A 220 -1.38 -11.87 7.46
N TRP A 221 -2.53 -12.50 7.28
CA TRP A 221 -2.75 -13.41 6.15
C TRP A 221 -2.69 -12.66 4.83
N HIS A 222 -3.20 -11.42 4.83
CA HIS A 222 -3.02 -10.50 3.71
C HIS A 222 -1.54 -10.16 3.47
N ALA A 223 -0.77 -9.81 4.51
CA ALA A 223 0.67 -9.57 4.36
C ALA A 223 1.42 -10.79 3.79
N ARG A 224 1.08 -12.00 4.23
CA ARG A 224 1.63 -13.25 3.67
C ARG A 224 1.24 -13.44 2.21
N ALA A 225 0.00 -13.15 1.82
CA ALA A 225 -0.46 -13.21 0.44
C ALA A 225 0.25 -12.20 -0.46
N ILE A 226 0.50 -10.97 0.02
CA ILE A 226 1.32 -9.96 -0.68
C ILE A 226 2.71 -10.53 -0.99
N MET A 227 3.35 -11.18 -0.02
CA MET A 227 4.66 -11.77 -0.21
C MET A 227 4.67 -12.90 -1.25
N LEU A 228 3.63 -13.73 -1.28
CA LEU A 228 3.46 -14.75 -2.32
C LEU A 228 3.36 -14.12 -3.73
N VAL A 229 2.59 -13.04 -3.88
CA VAL A 229 2.50 -12.31 -5.16
C VAL A 229 3.85 -11.73 -5.56
N ALA A 230 4.58 -11.12 -4.63
CA ALA A 230 5.90 -10.56 -4.90
C ALA A 230 6.90 -11.63 -5.39
N GLN A 231 6.91 -12.80 -4.74
CA GLN A 231 7.73 -13.94 -5.16
C GLN A 231 7.29 -14.47 -6.53
N ALA A 232 5.98 -14.61 -6.76
CA ALA A 232 5.43 -15.07 -8.03
C ALA A 232 5.77 -14.13 -9.19
N LEU A 233 5.65 -12.80 -9.01
CA LEU A 233 6.04 -11.81 -10.01
C LEU A 233 7.53 -11.85 -10.31
N ARG A 234 8.38 -12.00 -9.27
CA ARG A 234 9.82 -12.16 -9.45
C ARG A 234 10.16 -13.42 -10.21
N HIS A 235 9.50 -14.54 -9.93
CA HIS A 235 9.66 -15.77 -10.72
C HIS A 235 9.23 -15.55 -12.18
N CYS A 236 8.07 -14.91 -12.43
CA CYS A 236 7.56 -14.66 -13.79
C CYS A 236 8.49 -13.77 -14.63
N HIS A 237 9.04 -12.72 -14.03
CA HIS A 237 9.69 -11.62 -14.75
C HIS A 237 11.18 -11.45 -14.45
N GLY A 238 11.73 -12.21 -13.50
CA GLY A 238 13.13 -12.19 -13.14
C GLY A 238 14.04 -12.93 -14.12
N GLY A 239 15.32 -13.00 -13.75
CA GLY A 239 16.35 -13.70 -14.51
C GLY A 239 16.24 -15.22 -14.44
N PRO A 240 17.13 -15.95 -15.13
CA PRO A 240 17.16 -17.41 -15.15
C PRO A 240 17.24 -18.05 -13.76
N GLU A 241 17.92 -17.40 -12.81
CA GLU A 241 18.06 -17.81 -11.41
C GLU A 241 16.75 -17.82 -10.64
N GLU A 242 15.81 -16.94 -11.00
CA GLU A 242 14.48 -16.89 -10.40
C GLU A 242 13.53 -17.89 -11.09
N LYS A 243 13.79 -18.25 -12.36
CA LYS A 243 12.93 -19.10 -13.21
C LYS A 243 13.23 -20.60 -13.09
N THR A 244 13.68 -21.04 -11.93
CA THR A 244 14.00 -22.45 -11.69
C THR A 244 12.75 -23.25 -11.32
N LEU A 245 12.77 -24.56 -11.60
CA LEU A 245 11.71 -25.48 -11.17
C LEU A 245 11.57 -25.50 -9.65
N ASP A 246 12.70 -25.45 -8.94
CA ASP A 246 12.74 -25.45 -7.47
C ASP A 246 12.04 -24.23 -6.88
N ASN A 247 12.34 -23.02 -7.40
CA ASN A 247 11.66 -21.80 -6.96
C ASN A 247 10.15 -21.85 -7.27
N TRP A 248 9.76 -22.35 -8.45
CA TRP A 248 8.35 -22.55 -8.78
C TRP A 248 7.66 -23.50 -7.79
N LEU A 249 8.29 -24.63 -7.45
CA LEU A 249 7.77 -25.60 -6.48
C LEU A 249 7.63 -24.97 -5.09
N GLN A 250 8.65 -24.24 -4.63
CA GLN A 250 8.64 -23.59 -3.33
C GLN A 250 7.49 -22.58 -3.20
N ILE A 251 7.26 -21.74 -4.22
CA ILE A 251 6.15 -20.77 -4.21
C ILE A 251 4.80 -21.48 -4.22
N ASN A 252 4.66 -22.57 -4.98
CA ASN A 252 3.40 -23.33 -5.01
C ASN A 252 3.10 -24.03 -3.69
N VAL A 253 4.08 -24.70 -3.08
CA VAL A 253 3.95 -25.33 -1.76
C VAL A 253 3.62 -24.28 -0.70
N SER A 254 4.27 -23.12 -0.74
CA SER A 254 3.98 -22.02 0.18
C SER A 254 2.56 -21.47 -0.01
N SER A 255 2.06 -21.44 -1.25
CA SER A 255 0.69 -21.01 -1.54
C SER A 255 -0.35 -22.03 -1.08
N GLU A 256 -0.08 -23.33 -1.27
CA GLU A 256 -0.96 -24.40 -0.77
C GLU A 256 -1.01 -24.39 0.75
N SER A 257 0.15 -24.35 1.40
CA SER A 257 0.24 -24.22 2.85
C SER A 257 -0.51 -22.99 3.36
N TRP A 258 -0.41 -21.84 2.69
CA TRP A 258 -1.14 -20.63 3.08
C TRP A 258 -2.66 -20.88 3.10
N PHE A 259 -3.21 -21.57 2.10
CA PHE A 259 -4.63 -21.87 2.01
C PHE A 259 -5.07 -22.91 3.04
N ASP A 260 -4.29 -23.97 3.24
CA ASP A 260 -4.62 -25.07 4.13
C ASP A 260 -4.70 -24.67 5.61
N VAL A 261 -3.94 -23.62 6.00
CA VAL A 261 -3.90 -23.14 7.38
C VAL A 261 -4.76 -21.90 7.63
N LEU A 262 -5.58 -21.47 6.66
CA LEU A 262 -6.47 -20.32 6.84
C LEU A 262 -7.48 -20.55 7.98
N PRO A 263 -7.69 -19.55 8.85
CA PRO A 263 -8.76 -19.59 9.85
C PRO A 263 -10.15 -19.56 9.18
N GLN A 264 -11.16 -20.09 9.88
CA GLN A 264 -12.57 -20.05 9.44
C GLN A 264 -13.10 -18.62 9.22
N SER A 265 -12.47 -17.59 9.80
CA SER A 265 -12.85 -16.19 9.54
C SER A 265 -12.66 -15.78 8.07
N PHE A 266 -11.87 -16.53 7.29
CA PHE A 266 -11.66 -16.31 5.86
C PHE A 266 -12.73 -16.96 4.99
N ASP A 267 -13.68 -17.70 5.58
CA ASP A 267 -14.84 -18.19 4.85
C ASP A 267 -15.79 -17.02 4.52
N ALA A 268 -16.39 -17.07 3.33
CA ALA A 268 -17.39 -16.09 2.94
C ALA A 268 -18.63 -16.23 3.84
N VAL A 269 -19.09 -15.12 4.41
CA VAL A 269 -20.30 -15.09 5.26
C VAL A 269 -21.57 -15.22 4.43
N ALA A 270 -21.52 -14.84 3.16
CA ALA A 270 -22.61 -15.02 2.22
C ALA A 270 -22.10 -15.15 0.78
N PHE A 271 -22.87 -15.85 -0.02
CA PHE A 271 -22.72 -15.92 -1.47
C PHE A 271 -24.01 -15.44 -2.14
N GLU A 272 -23.90 -14.40 -2.95
CA GLU A 272 -25.01 -13.91 -3.78
C GLU A 272 -24.82 -14.45 -5.20
N GLU A 273 -25.82 -15.14 -5.74
CA GLU A 273 -25.78 -15.62 -7.12
C GLU A 273 -25.91 -14.48 -8.13
N GLY A 274 -25.11 -14.54 -9.20
CA GLY A 274 -25.28 -13.65 -10.36
C GLY A 274 -26.59 -13.92 -11.08
N ARG A 275 -27.34 -12.85 -11.40
CA ARG A 275 -28.62 -12.90 -12.13
C ARG A 275 -28.71 -11.76 -13.15
N GLY A 276 -29.32 -12.06 -14.30
CA GLY A 276 -29.64 -11.06 -15.32
C GLY A 276 -28.43 -10.27 -15.81
N THR A 277 -28.47 -8.94 -15.65
CA THR A 277 -27.42 -8.00 -16.08
C THR A 277 -26.18 -8.01 -15.19
N LYS A 278 -26.19 -8.73 -14.05
CA LYS A 278 -25.03 -8.97 -13.19
C LYS A 278 -24.67 -10.47 -13.27
N PRO A 279 -23.85 -10.90 -14.25
CA PRO A 279 -23.65 -12.31 -14.54
C PRO A 279 -22.80 -13.19 -13.58
N PHE A 280 -22.07 -12.79 -12.56
CA PHE A 280 -21.91 -11.55 -11.83
C PHE A 280 -22.29 -11.67 -10.32
N GLY A 281 -22.28 -12.85 -9.67
CA GLY A 281 -22.43 -13.07 -8.23
C GLY A 281 -21.40 -12.37 -7.35
N LYS A 282 -21.49 -12.59 -6.04
CA LYS A 282 -20.71 -11.84 -5.05
C LYS A 282 -20.42 -12.70 -3.82
N LEU A 283 -19.18 -12.66 -3.36
CA LEU A 283 -18.81 -13.19 -2.04
C LEU A 283 -18.74 -12.03 -1.06
N VAL A 284 -19.38 -12.22 0.09
CA VAL A 284 -19.34 -11.27 1.19
C VAL A 284 -18.45 -11.85 2.27
N TYR A 285 -17.52 -11.06 2.77
CA TYR A 285 -16.62 -11.42 3.87
C TYR A 285 -16.90 -10.53 5.07
N GLN A 286 -16.47 -10.98 6.25
CA GLN A 286 -16.67 -10.25 7.50
C GLN A 286 -15.98 -8.88 7.52
N GLU A 287 -14.76 -8.80 6.97
CA GLU A 287 -13.99 -7.56 6.86
C GLU A 287 -13.32 -7.48 5.48
N GLY A 288 -13.06 -6.26 4.99
CA GLY A 288 -12.41 -6.02 3.70
C GLY A 288 -11.04 -6.69 3.57
N VAL A 289 -10.31 -6.88 4.67
CA VAL A 289 -9.00 -7.54 4.66
C VAL A 289 -9.07 -9.01 4.25
N HIS A 290 -10.15 -9.72 4.59
CA HIS A 290 -10.35 -11.11 4.16
C HIS A 290 -10.47 -11.18 2.63
N ALA A 291 -11.24 -10.26 2.04
CA ALA A 291 -11.36 -10.15 0.59
C ALA A 291 -10.02 -9.79 -0.07
N LEU A 292 -9.27 -8.82 0.49
CA LEU A 292 -7.95 -8.44 -0.03
C LEU A 292 -6.96 -9.60 0.03
N ALA A 293 -6.90 -10.34 1.13
CA ALA A 293 -6.03 -11.50 1.25
C ALA A 293 -6.32 -12.55 0.17
N GLN A 294 -7.60 -12.85 -0.07
CA GLN A 294 -8.04 -13.78 -1.12
C GLN A 294 -7.66 -13.28 -2.51
N ILE A 295 -7.85 -11.98 -2.81
CA ILE A 295 -7.48 -11.38 -4.10
C ILE A 295 -5.97 -11.56 -4.37
N TYR A 296 -5.12 -11.25 -3.39
CA TYR A 296 -3.68 -11.40 -3.54
C TYR A 296 -3.28 -12.88 -3.65
N TYR A 297 -3.89 -13.77 -2.88
CA TYR A 297 -3.66 -15.21 -3.01
C TYR A 297 -4.00 -15.72 -4.43
N ILE A 298 -5.17 -15.36 -4.94
CA ILE A 298 -5.62 -15.74 -6.29
C ILE A 298 -4.65 -15.20 -7.34
N LEU A 299 -4.21 -13.96 -7.20
CA LEU A 299 -3.23 -13.35 -8.09
C LEU A 299 -1.91 -14.14 -8.14
N ALA A 300 -1.38 -14.55 -6.98
CA ALA A 300 -0.19 -15.40 -6.91
C ALA A 300 -0.40 -16.75 -7.60
N ARG A 301 -1.54 -17.41 -7.34
CA ARG A 301 -1.87 -18.70 -7.97
C ARG A 301 -2.00 -18.60 -9.48
N LEU A 302 -2.66 -17.57 -10.00
CA LEU A 302 -2.80 -17.35 -11.44
C LEU A 302 -1.43 -17.17 -12.12
N LEU A 303 -0.54 -16.39 -11.52
CA LEU A 303 0.84 -16.22 -12.00
C LEU A 303 1.57 -17.57 -12.06
N MET A 304 1.48 -18.38 -11.00
CA MET A 304 2.17 -19.67 -10.93
C MET A 304 1.60 -20.73 -11.86
N ILE A 305 0.28 -20.78 -12.03
CA ILE A 305 -0.37 -21.64 -13.02
C ILE A 305 0.10 -21.28 -14.43
N ASN A 306 0.16 -19.99 -14.74
CA ASN A 306 0.60 -19.52 -16.06
C ASN A 306 2.07 -19.81 -16.33
N GLN A 307 2.91 -19.91 -15.30
CA GLN A 307 4.33 -20.30 -15.40
C GLN A 307 4.59 -21.78 -15.16
N ALA A 308 3.56 -22.62 -15.02
CA ALA A 308 3.75 -24.03 -14.69
C ALA A 308 4.67 -24.75 -15.70
N PRO A 309 5.55 -25.66 -15.27
CA PRO A 309 6.38 -26.47 -16.16
C PRO A 309 5.51 -27.27 -17.15
N ARG A 310 6.03 -27.51 -18.36
CA ARG A 310 5.26 -28.18 -19.45
C ARG A 310 4.66 -29.53 -19.06
N GLY A 311 5.35 -30.31 -18.23
CA GLY A 311 4.85 -31.60 -17.71
C GLY A 311 3.70 -31.45 -16.70
N ILE A 312 3.71 -30.37 -15.92
CA ILE A 312 2.71 -30.07 -14.89
C ILE A 312 1.50 -29.36 -15.48
N ARG A 313 1.63 -28.53 -16.53
CA ARG A 313 0.49 -27.85 -17.18
C ARG A 313 -0.62 -28.79 -17.62
N LYS A 314 -0.31 -30.04 -17.99
CA LYS A 314 -1.32 -31.05 -18.32
C LYS A 314 -2.14 -31.46 -17.10
N TRP A 315 -1.50 -31.65 -15.94
CA TRP A 315 -2.13 -31.95 -14.65
C TRP A 315 -2.85 -30.73 -14.06
N ALA A 316 -2.20 -29.57 -14.09
CA ALA A 316 -2.79 -28.29 -13.74
C ALA A 316 -3.95 -27.93 -14.68
N SER A 317 -4.10 -28.46 -15.89
CA SER A 317 -5.34 -28.18 -16.64
C SER A 317 -6.60 -28.70 -15.94
N GLU A 318 -6.49 -29.76 -15.12
CA GLU A 318 -7.59 -30.34 -14.35
C GLU A 318 -7.73 -29.64 -12.99
N THR A 319 -6.62 -29.37 -12.29
CA THR A 319 -6.60 -28.63 -11.01
C THR A 319 -6.84 -27.14 -11.19
N SER A 320 -6.33 -26.52 -12.25
CA SER A 320 -6.71 -25.18 -12.73
C SER A 320 -8.08 -25.18 -13.38
N ARG A 321 -8.66 -26.31 -13.83
CA ARG A 321 -10.11 -26.40 -14.07
C ARG A 321 -10.90 -26.48 -12.77
N LYS A 322 -10.36 -27.05 -11.68
CA LYS A 322 -10.94 -27.01 -10.33
C LYS A 322 -10.78 -25.66 -9.64
N LEU A 323 -9.64 -25.01 -9.77
CA LEU A 323 -9.37 -23.63 -9.37
C LEU A 323 -10.09 -22.65 -10.30
N ALA A 324 -10.31 -23.00 -11.57
CA ALA A 324 -11.23 -22.31 -12.46
C ALA A 324 -12.69 -22.72 -12.28
N MET A 325 -13.00 -23.77 -11.53
CA MET A 325 -14.36 -24.14 -11.11
C MET A 325 -14.70 -23.45 -9.80
N GLN A 326 -13.76 -23.39 -8.86
CA GLN A 326 -13.75 -22.42 -7.76
C GLN A 326 -13.74 -21.01 -8.34
N SER A 327 -12.99 -20.74 -9.42
CA SER A 327 -13.13 -19.52 -10.20
C SER A 327 -14.28 -19.53 -11.21
N GLN A 328 -15.14 -20.54 -11.30
CA GLN A 328 -16.44 -20.50 -12.00
C GLN A 328 -17.54 -20.10 -11.03
N ILE A 329 -17.33 -20.31 -9.72
CA ILE A 329 -17.95 -19.46 -8.71
C ILE A 329 -17.57 -17.99 -9.00
N PHE A 330 -16.33 -17.71 -9.46
CA PHE A 330 -15.88 -16.39 -9.94
C PHE A 330 -15.98 -16.10 -11.45
N HIS A 331 -16.47 -17.01 -12.31
CA HIS A 331 -16.85 -16.70 -13.70
C HIS A 331 -18.28 -16.20 -13.72
N LYS A 332 -18.93 -16.32 -12.56
CA LYS A 332 -19.92 -15.40 -12.06
C LYS A 332 -19.31 -14.18 -11.33
N ILE A 333 -18.04 -13.77 -11.35
CA ILE A 333 -17.55 -12.52 -10.69
C ILE A 333 -16.53 -11.77 -11.57
N GLY A 334 -17.03 -10.87 -12.42
CA GLY A 334 -16.24 -9.85 -13.13
C GLY A 334 -16.53 -8.45 -12.58
N PRO A 335 -15.76 -7.43 -13.01
CA PRO A 335 -15.35 -6.33 -12.16
C PRO A 335 -16.45 -5.28 -12.04
N GLY A 336 -17.10 -5.24 -10.88
CA GLY A 336 -17.70 -4.03 -10.36
C GLY A 336 -16.90 -3.63 -9.13
N ILE A 337 -15.93 -2.74 -9.29
CA ILE A 337 -15.44 -1.95 -8.16
C ILE A 337 -16.64 -1.08 -7.78
N VAL A 338 -17.38 -1.53 -6.77
CA VAL A 338 -18.49 -0.77 -6.21
C VAL A 338 -17.86 0.33 -5.36
N THR A 339 -18.02 1.56 -5.83
CA THR A 339 -17.86 2.77 -5.05
C THR A 339 -18.73 2.66 -3.80
N TYR A 340 -18.13 2.87 -2.62
CA TYR A 340 -18.90 3.09 -1.41
C TYR A 340 -19.68 4.40 -1.58
N GLN A 341 -21.01 4.34 -1.45
CA GLN A 341 -21.87 5.50 -1.28
C GLN A 341 -21.76 6.04 0.14
#